data_AF-W6YTM4-F1
#
_entry.id   AF-W6YTM4-F1
#
_cell.length_a   1.000
_cell.length_b   1.000
_cell.length_c   1.000
_cell.angle_alpha   90.00
_cell.angle_beta   90.00
_cell.angle_gamma   90.00
#
_symmetry.space_group_name_H-M   'P 1'
#
loop_
_entity.id
_entity.type
_entity.pdbx_description
1 polymer ?
#
loop_
_entity_poly.entity_id
_entity_poly.type
_entity_poly.pdbx_seq_one_letter_code
_entity_poly.pdbx_strand_id
1 'polypeptide(L)'
;MRYSSWLPLARYAAPKVAAIPLKSRSSFPRAHFQTTLQRKYDTPTINIDRKIAGVEKVFDYYFKNKMICAESVQMAAPEVLLRIKGREYSIVHNRRLELVGDKIMGLVLSQKWYQVRNQNGQTTPVKTWNDIHKSLVSNEALAARGFKLGLDAFVVPASGVHVTKNMMADAFEAMVGAVSLDAGEDAIEAVHGVLERTGFFNHPMLVRWIGVSNCDNDDPFASVTSHCVAIVDDSHVTN
;
A
#
# COMPACT_ATOMS: atom_id res chain seq x y z
N MET A 1 -32.30 29.32 42.39
CA MET A 1 -31.33 28.53 41.60
C MET A 1 -30.36 29.51 40.96
N ARG A 2 -29.15 29.67 41.52
CA ARG A 2 -27.88 29.05 41.08
C ARG A 2 -27.16 29.84 39.96
N TYR A 3 -25.99 30.37 40.35
CA TYR A 3 -24.76 30.69 39.61
C TYR A 3 -24.59 31.97 38.78
N SER A 4 -24.10 32.99 39.50
CA SER A 4 -22.83 33.71 39.34
C SER A 4 -22.02 33.50 38.05
N SER A 5 -21.73 34.62 37.39
CA SER A 5 -20.92 34.75 36.19
C SER A 5 -19.62 35.52 36.49
N TRP A 6 -18.48 34.91 36.13
CA TRP A 6 -17.14 35.45 35.82
C TRP A 6 -16.33 36.17 36.93
N LEU A 7 -15.27 35.50 37.40
CA LEU A 7 -14.08 36.11 38.01
C LEU A 7 -13.00 36.35 36.91
N PRO A 8 -12.19 37.42 36.99
CA PRO A 8 -11.20 37.76 35.98
C PRO A 8 -9.95 36.88 36.05
N LEU A 9 -9.40 36.53 34.88
CA LEU A 9 -8.16 35.78 34.71
C LEU A 9 -6.96 36.50 35.35
N ALA A 10 -6.43 35.95 36.43
CA ALA A 10 -5.14 36.35 36.97
C ALA A 10 -4.02 35.95 35.99
N ARG A 11 -3.23 36.93 35.54
CA ARG A 11 -2.02 36.69 34.75
C ARG A 11 -0.99 35.98 35.62
N TYR A 12 -0.77 34.69 35.38
CA TYR A 12 0.36 33.97 35.97
C TYR A 12 1.66 34.45 35.30
N ALA A 13 2.50 35.15 36.06
CA ALA A 13 3.87 35.46 35.66
C ALA A 13 4.73 34.19 35.82
N ALA A 14 5.41 33.78 34.75
CA ALA A 14 6.38 32.68 34.80
C ALA A 14 7.61 33.08 35.65
N PRO A 15 8.13 32.21 36.53
CA PRO A 15 9.35 32.51 37.26
C PRO A 15 10.56 32.51 36.31
N LYS A 16 11.43 33.51 36.46
CA LYS A 16 12.72 33.60 35.76
C LYS A 16 13.60 32.40 36.15
N VAL A 17 13.88 31.52 35.20
CA VAL A 17 14.89 30.47 35.35
C VAL A 17 16.27 31.10 35.25
N ALA A 18 17.03 31.06 36.34
CA ALA A 18 18.44 31.47 36.35
C ALA A 18 19.29 30.47 35.57
N ALA A 19 20.16 30.96 34.69
CA ALA A 19 21.09 30.14 33.91
C ALA A 19 22.09 29.42 34.83
N ILE A 20 22.15 28.09 34.71
CA ILE A 20 23.11 27.24 35.41
C ILE A 20 24.47 27.36 34.69
N PRO A 21 25.61 27.52 35.38
CA PRO A 21 26.92 27.63 34.72
C PRO A 21 27.31 26.31 34.06
N LEU A 22 27.82 26.37 32.84
CA LEU A 22 28.45 25.27 32.12
C LEU A 22 29.66 24.76 32.92
N LYS A 23 29.48 23.70 33.71
CA LYS A 23 30.60 22.96 34.30
C LYS A 23 31.37 22.25 33.18
N SER A 24 32.68 22.43 33.25
CA SER A 24 33.75 21.93 32.39
C SER A 24 33.47 20.59 31.70
N ARG A 25 33.75 20.55 30.39
CA ARG A 25 33.84 19.35 29.55
C ARG A 25 34.58 18.23 30.29
N SER A 26 33.84 17.22 30.76
CA SER A 26 34.40 15.89 30.91
C SER A 26 34.47 15.27 29.51
N SER A 27 35.65 14.80 29.15
CA SER A 27 35.87 14.02 27.93
C SER A 27 34.99 12.78 27.96
N PHE A 28 33.93 12.77 27.15
CA PHE A 28 33.21 11.54 26.85
C PHE A 28 34.21 10.54 26.23
N PRO A 29 34.32 9.30 26.74
CA PRO A 29 35.09 8.29 26.04
C PRO A 29 34.48 8.13 24.65
N ARG A 30 35.32 8.29 23.63
CA ARG A 30 34.99 8.01 22.23
C ARG A 30 34.57 6.55 22.20
N ALA A 31 33.27 6.29 22.21
CA ALA A 31 32.73 4.98 21.90
C ALA A 31 33.18 4.70 20.47
N HIS A 32 34.27 3.93 20.35
CA HIS A 32 34.53 3.19 19.14
C HIS A 32 33.31 2.31 18.96
N PHE A 33 32.38 2.75 18.11
CA PHE A 33 31.46 1.87 17.45
C PHE A 33 32.35 0.95 16.60
N GLN A 34 32.87 -0.10 17.24
CA GLN A 34 33.37 -1.25 16.53
C GLN A 34 32.21 -1.67 15.64
N THR A 35 32.38 -1.49 14.34
CA THR A 35 31.57 -2.10 13.28
C THR A 35 31.43 -3.58 13.61
N THR A 36 30.35 -3.90 14.31
CA THR A 36 30.10 -5.23 14.83
C THR A 36 29.89 -6.13 13.62
N LEU A 37 30.77 -7.12 13.50
CA LEU A 37 30.70 -8.22 12.55
C LEU A 37 31.06 -7.82 11.12
N GLN A 38 32.36 -7.71 10.89
CA GLN A 38 33.06 -8.65 10.01
C GLN A 38 32.08 -9.59 9.30
N ARG A 39 31.70 -9.16 8.10
CA ARG A 39 30.76 -9.79 7.16
C ARG A 39 31.28 -11.18 6.81
N LYS A 40 31.09 -12.12 7.73
CA LYS A 40 31.53 -13.51 7.65
C LYS A 40 30.39 -14.34 7.08
N TYR A 41 29.94 -13.95 5.89
CA TYR A 41 29.17 -14.82 5.00
C TYR A 41 29.50 -14.36 3.58
N ASP A 42 30.15 -15.24 2.82
CA ASP A 42 30.30 -15.16 1.36
C ASP A 42 28.93 -15.34 0.67
N THR A 43 27.86 -14.73 1.19
CA THR A 43 26.55 -14.81 0.58
C THR A 43 26.60 -13.99 -0.70
N PRO A 44 26.37 -14.61 -1.87
CA PRO A 44 26.39 -13.89 -3.12
C PRO A 44 25.34 -12.77 -3.07
N THR A 45 25.78 -11.56 -3.39
CA THR A 45 24.86 -10.41 -3.44
C THR A 45 23.88 -10.62 -4.58
N ILE A 46 22.59 -10.56 -4.25
CA ILE A 46 21.51 -10.76 -5.20
C ILE A 46 21.41 -9.51 -6.08
N ASN A 47 21.56 -9.67 -7.40
CA ASN A 47 21.16 -8.62 -8.34
C ASN A 47 19.63 -8.59 -8.42
N ILE A 48 19.05 -7.44 -8.09
CA ILE A 48 17.60 -7.27 -7.98
C ILE A 48 16.99 -6.50 -9.17
N ASP A 49 17.78 -6.08 -10.16
CA ASP A 49 17.34 -5.25 -11.28
C ASP A 49 16.17 -5.87 -12.05
N ARG A 50 16.20 -7.20 -12.26
CA ARG A 50 15.09 -7.92 -12.91
C ARG A 50 13.82 -7.98 -12.07
N LYS A 51 13.96 -8.05 -10.74
CA LYS A 51 12.82 -8.08 -9.82
C LYS A 51 12.15 -6.71 -9.79
N ILE A 52 12.94 -5.64 -9.74
CA ILE A 52 12.45 -4.25 -9.86
C ILE A 52 11.70 -4.08 -11.18
N ALA A 53 12.34 -4.40 -12.32
CA ALA A 53 11.69 -4.28 -13.63
C ALA A 53 10.41 -5.12 -13.75
N GLY A 54 10.36 -6.27 -13.07
CA GLY A 54 9.17 -7.11 -12.97
C GLY A 54 8.01 -6.41 -12.27
N VAL A 55 8.26 -5.83 -11.08
CA VAL A 55 7.25 -5.06 -10.34
C VAL A 55 6.78 -3.86 -11.17
N GLU A 56 7.69 -3.11 -11.76
CA GLU A 56 7.37 -1.95 -12.61
C GLU A 56 6.44 -2.32 -13.75
N LYS A 57 6.72 -3.45 -14.42
CA LYS A 57 5.89 -3.96 -15.51
C LYS A 57 4.50 -4.38 -15.06
N VAL A 58 4.38 -5.04 -13.91
CA VAL A 58 3.07 -5.47 -13.38
C VAL A 58 2.23 -4.26 -12.97
N PHE A 59 2.86 -3.30 -12.30
CA PHE A 59 2.18 -2.10 -11.79
C PHE A 59 1.97 -1.01 -12.84
N ASP A 60 2.62 -1.12 -14.00
CA ASP A 60 2.71 -0.06 -15.01
C ASP A 60 3.18 1.27 -14.39
N TYR A 61 4.16 1.17 -13.48
CA TYR A 61 4.71 2.27 -12.71
C TYR A 61 6.23 2.22 -12.75
N TYR A 62 6.88 3.33 -13.11
CA TYR A 62 8.33 3.43 -13.14
C TYR A 62 8.83 4.19 -11.90
N PHE A 63 9.53 3.49 -11.02
CA PHE A 63 10.12 4.08 -9.82
C PHE A 63 11.26 5.04 -10.19
N LYS A 64 11.15 6.28 -9.69
CA LYS A 64 12.22 7.28 -9.68
C LYS A 64 13.35 6.77 -8.79
N ASN A 65 13.01 6.27 -7.60
CA ASN A 65 13.94 5.69 -6.66
C ASN A 65 13.90 4.16 -6.68
N LYS A 66 14.85 3.52 -7.39
CA LYS A 66 14.95 2.06 -7.48
C LYS A 66 15.17 1.38 -6.11
N MET A 67 15.68 2.11 -5.12
CA MET A 67 15.89 1.59 -3.77
C MET A 67 14.59 1.32 -3.03
N ILE A 68 13.56 2.17 -3.20
CA ILE A 68 12.29 1.99 -2.50
C ILE A 68 11.50 0.79 -3.04
N CYS A 69 11.63 0.53 -4.35
CA CYS A 69 11.14 -0.71 -4.94
C CYS A 69 11.91 -1.94 -4.41
N ALA A 70 13.24 -1.86 -4.30
CA ALA A 70 14.04 -2.93 -3.73
C ALA A 70 13.68 -3.22 -2.26
N GLU A 71 13.43 -2.18 -1.47
CA GLU A 71 12.93 -2.31 -0.09
C GLU A 71 11.57 -3.01 -0.07
N SER A 72 10.64 -2.63 -0.96
CA SER A 72 9.27 -3.18 -0.97
C SER A 72 9.21 -4.71 -1.15
N VAL A 73 10.15 -5.26 -1.90
CA VAL A 73 10.21 -6.70 -2.21
C VAL A 73 11.07 -7.48 -1.22
N GLN A 74 11.75 -6.82 -0.28
CA GLN A 74 12.71 -7.43 0.64
C GLN A 74 12.04 -7.95 1.92
N MET A 75 12.07 -9.27 2.09
CA MET A 75 11.46 -10.01 3.20
C MET A 75 12.44 -10.96 3.92
N ALA A 76 13.69 -11.05 3.46
CA ALA A 76 14.59 -12.12 3.88
C ALA A 76 15.12 -11.97 5.31
N ALA A 77 15.39 -10.75 5.74
CA ALA A 77 16.04 -10.45 7.01
C ALA A 77 15.78 -8.98 7.38
N PRO A 78 16.08 -8.55 8.63
CA PRO A 78 15.97 -7.15 9.02
C PRO A 78 16.68 -6.18 8.06
N GLU A 79 17.80 -6.62 7.50
CA GLU A 79 18.57 -5.91 6.50
C GLU A 79 19.38 -6.90 5.63
N VAL A 80 19.55 -6.61 4.34
CA VAL A 80 20.35 -7.39 3.39
C VAL A 80 21.14 -6.48 2.46
N LEU A 81 22.24 -6.99 1.90
CA LEU A 81 22.93 -6.30 0.83
C LEU A 81 22.40 -6.77 -0.54
N LEU A 82 21.88 -5.83 -1.33
CA LEU A 82 21.36 -6.07 -2.68
C LEU A 82 22.13 -5.24 -3.70
N ARG A 83 22.25 -5.76 -4.93
CA ARG A 83 22.90 -5.06 -6.03
C ARG A 83 21.86 -4.47 -6.99
N ILE A 84 21.90 -3.15 -7.15
CA ILE A 84 21.02 -2.37 -8.02
C ILE A 84 21.91 -1.61 -9.00
N LYS A 85 21.73 -1.80 -10.30
CA LYS A 85 22.53 -1.19 -11.37
C LYS A 85 24.05 -1.30 -11.14
N GLY A 86 24.49 -2.46 -10.67
CA GLY A 86 25.90 -2.75 -10.41
C GLY A 86 26.47 -2.20 -9.09
N ARG A 87 25.70 -1.44 -8.31
CA ARG A 87 26.12 -0.92 -6.99
C ARG A 87 25.43 -1.68 -5.87
N GLU A 88 26.14 -1.87 -4.77
CA GLU A 88 25.62 -2.58 -3.60
C GLU A 88 25.02 -1.60 -2.60
N TYR A 89 23.87 -1.96 -2.04
CA TYR A 89 23.18 -1.17 -1.05
C TYR A 89 22.62 -2.03 0.06
N SER A 90 22.62 -1.46 1.27
CA SER A 90 21.95 -2.02 2.43
C SER A 90 20.46 -1.72 2.34
N ILE A 91 19.64 -2.76 2.26
CA ILE A 91 18.19 -2.67 2.10
C ILE A 91 17.52 -3.30 3.32
N VAL A 92 16.68 -2.52 3.98
CA VAL A 92 15.94 -2.95 5.17
C VAL A 92 14.73 -3.80 4.79
N HIS A 93 14.16 -4.49 5.79
CA HIS A 93 12.90 -5.21 5.63
C HIS A 93 11.72 -4.27 5.36
N ASN A 94 10.80 -4.69 4.49
CA ASN A 94 9.69 -3.91 3.97
C ASN A 94 8.57 -3.50 4.96
N ARG A 95 8.64 -3.84 6.26
CA ARG A 95 7.51 -3.65 7.22
C ARG A 95 7.01 -2.21 7.34
N ARG A 96 7.90 -1.25 7.13
CA ARG A 96 7.53 0.17 7.16
C ARG A 96 6.72 0.56 5.92
N LEU A 97 7.09 0.03 4.77
CA LEU A 97 6.34 0.22 3.53
C LEU A 97 5.02 -0.53 3.54
N GLU A 98 4.96 -1.74 4.09
CA GLU A 98 3.74 -2.52 4.33
C GLU A 98 2.69 -1.65 5.05
N LEU A 99 3.08 -1.07 6.20
CA LEU A 99 2.20 -0.19 6.96
C LEU A 99 1.71 1.01 6.15
N VAL A 100 2.59 1.66 5.37
CA VAL A 100 2.19 2.79 4.51
C VAL A 100 1.19 2.34 3.45
N GLY A 101 1.47 1.20 2.81
CA GLY A 101 0.63 0.57 1.80
C GLY A 101 -0.78 0.26 2.28
N ASP A 102 -0.89 -0.42 3.43
CA ASP A 102 -2.18 -0.72 4.07
C ASP A 102 -3.03 0.56 4.24
N LYS A 103 -2.43 1.63 4.79
CA LYS A 103 -3.16 2.88 5.02
C LYS A 103 -3.58 3.58 3.74
N ILE A 104 -2.70 3.70 2.74
CA ILE A 104 -3.07 4.39 1.51
C ILE A 104 -4.04 3.58 0.65
N MET A 105 -3.93 2.26 0.61
CA MET A 105 -4.91 1.41 -0.07
C MET A 105 -6.29 1.56 0.55
N GLY A 106 -6.39 1.55 1.88
CA GLY A 106 -7.64 1.81 2.60
C GLY A 106 -8.23 3.18 2.24
N LEU A 107 -7.39 4.23 2.17
CA LEU A 107 -7.82 5.57 1.76
C LEU A 107 -8.35 5.59 0.33
N VAL A 108 -7.61 5.08 -0.65
CA VAL A 108 -8.01 5.07 -2.06
C VAL A 108 -9.28 4.24 -2.26
N LEU A 109 -9.38 3.08 -1.61
CA LEU A 109 -10.59 2.26 -1.62
C LEU A 109 -11.79 3.01 -1.03
N SER A 110 -11.60 3.75 0.05
CA SER A 110 -12.66 4.55 0.68
C SER A 110 -13.15 5.68 -0.25
N GLN A 111 -12.25 6.34 -0.98
CA GLN A 111 -12.60 7.35 -1.97
C GLN A 111 -13.37 6.74 -3.14
N LYS A 112 -12.93 5.58 -3.64
CA LYS A 112 -13.63 4.85 -4.71
C LYS A 112 -15.04 4.45 -4.27
N TRP A 113 -15.17 3.85 -3.10
CA TRP A 113 -16.46 3.45 -2.54
C TRP A 113 -17.39 4.65 -2.33
N TYR A 114 -16.88 5.78 -1.82
CA TYR A 114 -17.66 7.00 -1.62
C TYR A 114 -18.29 7.53 -2.91
N GLN A 115 -17.70 7.26 -4.07
CA GLN A 115 -18.22 7.66 -5.38
C GLN A 115 -19.27 6.69 -5.95
N VAL A 116 -19.38 5.47 -5.42
CA VAL A 116 -20.30 4.44 -5.95
C VAL A 116 -21.77 4.87 -5.75
N ARG A 117 -22.57 4.73 -6.80
CA ARG A 117 -24.02 4.93 -6.80
C ARG A 117 -24.69 3.76 -7.52
N ASN A 118 -25.89 3.38 -7.08
CA ASN A 118 -26.72 2.42 -7.79
C ASN A 118 -27.38 3.05 -9.03
N GLN A 119 -28.12 2.25 -9.81
CA GLN A 119 -28.84 2.70 -11.02
C GLN A 119 -29.79 3.88 -10.77
N ASN A 120 -30.31 4.01 -9.54
CA ASN A 120 -31.22 5.07 -9.13
C ASN A 120 -30.48 6.29 -8.54
N GLY A 121 -29.14 6.34 -8.64
CA GLY A 121 -28.32 7.41 -8.10
C GLY A 121 -28.18 7.40 -6.58
N GLN A 122 -28.59 6.33 -5.88
CA GLN A 122 -28.51 6.23 -4.43
C GLN A 122 -27.16 5.66 -3.97
N THR A 123 -26.69 6.10 -2.81
CA THR A 123 -25.48 5.59 -2.15
C THR A 123 -25.69 4.19 -1.61
N THR A 124 -24.63 3.37 -1.59
CA THR A 124 -24.65 2.06 -0.93
C THR A 124 -24.63 2.21 0.60
N PRO A 125 -25.33 1.35 1.37
CA PRO A 125 -25.30 1.39 2.83
C PRO A 125 -23.88 1.20 3.37
N VAL A 126 -23.52 1.87 4.48
CA VAL A 126 -22.19 1.72 5.12
C VAL A 126 -21.86 0.27 5.47
N LYS A 127 -22.86 -0.59 5.77
CA LYS A 127 -22.62 -2.02 6.01
C LYS A 127 -21.86 -2.70 4.86
N THR A 128 -22.10 -2.28 3.62
CA THR A 128 -21.40 -2.79 2.44
C THR A 128 -19.91 -2.49 2.44
N TRP A 129 -19.48 -1.42 3.11
CA TRP A 129 -18.07 -1.06 3.24
C TRP A 129 -17.27 -2.17 3.91
N ASN A 130 -17.75 -2.72 5.04
CA ASN A 130 -17.01 -3.74 5.78
C ASN A 130 -16.79 -5.01 4.95
N ASP A 131 -17.79 -5.39 4.16
CA ASP A 131 -17.72 -6.57 3.29
C ASP A 131 -16.75 -6.33 2.11
N ILE A 132 -16.81 -5.16 1.48
CA ILE A 132 -15.89 -4.75 0.40
C ILE A 132 -14.46 -4.66 0.91
N HIS A 133 -14.26 -3.98 2.05
CA HIS A 133 -12.96 -3.82 2.67
C HIS A 133 -12.35 -5.19 2.99
N LYS A 134 -13.09 -6.06 3.67
CA LYS A 134 -12.62 -7.41 3.99
C LYS A 134 -12.31 -8.26 2.75
N SER A 135 -13.11 -8.15 1.69
CA SER A 135 -12.91 -8.92 0.45
C SER A 135 -11.76 -8.41 -0.41
N LEU A 136 -11.31 -7.17 -0.25
CA LEU A 136 -10.26 -6.58 -1.09
C LEU A 136 -8.91 -6.40 -0.40
N VAL A 137 -8.89 -6.06 0.90
CA VAL A 137 -7.64 -5.78 1.64
C VAL A 137 -7.32 -6.79 2.74
N SER A 138 -8.01 -7.92 2.82
CA SER A 138 -7.55 -9.00 3.71
C SER A 138 -6.28 -9.65 3.16
N ASN A 139 -5.44 -10.20 4.06
CA ASN A 139 -4.23 -10.91 3.66
C ASN A 139 -4.51 -12.02 2.63
N GLU A 140 -5.63 -12.75 2.77
CA GLU A 140 -6.03 -13.78 1.81
C GLU A 140 -6.29 -13.18 0.41
N ALA A 141 -7.01 -12.05 0.34
CA ALA A 141 -7.33 -11.37 -0.90
C ALA A 141 -6.09 -10.78 -1.58
N LEU A 142 -5.22 -10.11 -0.79
CA LEU A 142 -3.99 -9.50 -1.29
C LEU A 142 -2.97 -10.57 -1.73
N ALA A 143 -2.83 -11.65 -0.96
CA ALA A 143 -1.99 -12.78 -1.35
C ALA A 143 -2.47 -13.42 -2.66
N ALA A 144 -3.77 -13.73 -2.76
CA ALA A 144 -4.35 -14.31 -3.96
C ALA A 144 -4.12 -13.42 -5.19
N ARG A 145 -4.29 -12.10 -5.03
CA ARG A 145 -3.99 -11.12 -6.09
C ARG A 145 -2.51 -11.11 -6.45
N GLY A 146 -1.62 -11.07 -5.46
CA GLY A 146 -0.17 -11.08 -5.65
C GLY A 146 0.30 -12.28 -6.45
N PHE A 147 -0.12 -13.49 -6.06
CA PHE A 147 0.21 -14.73 -6.78
C PHE A 147 -0.39 -14.77 -8.18
N LYS A 148 -1.64 -14.33 -8.37
CA LYS A 148 -2.27 -14.28 -9.69
C LYS A 148 -1.50 -13.39 -10.66
N LEU A 149 -0.86 -12.33 -10.16
CA LEU A 149 -0.04 -11.41 -10.95
C LEU A 149 1.42 -11.87 -11.12
N GLY A 150 1.82 -12.98 -10.48
CA GLY A 150 3.19 -13.48 -10.50
C GLY A 150 4.19 -12.62 -9.72
N LEU A 151 3.72 -11.82 -8.75
CA LEU A 151 4.56 -10.92 -7.96
C LEU A 151 5.49 -11.67 -6.99
N ASP A 152 5.14 -12.91 -6.64
CA ASP A 152 5.94 -13.80 -5.79
C ASP A 152 7.33 -14.06 -6.40
N ALA A 153 7.45 -14.10 -7.72
CA ALA A 153 8.73 -14.24 -8.41
C ALA A 153 9.69 -13.06 -8.14
N PHE A 154 9.17 -11.90 -7.73
CA PHE A 154 9.95 -10.69 -7.48
C PHE A 154 10.26 -10.46 -5.99
N VAL A 155 9.52 -11.10 -5.09
CA VAL A 155 9.81 -11.08 -3.65
C VAL A 155 11.18 -11.71 -3.37
N VAL A 156 11.90 -11.16 -2.38
CA VAL A 156 13.19 -11.67 -1.88
C VAL A 156 12.96 -12.27 -0.49
N PRO A 157 12.66 -13.58 -0.40
CA PRO A 157 12.56 -14.29 0.87
C PRO A 157 13.94 -14.70 1.37
N ALA A 158 14.00 -15.24 2.60
CA ALA A 158 15.21 -15.88 3.10
C ALA A 158 15.61 -17.06 2.20
N SER A 159 16.91 -17.38 2.17
CA SER A 159 17.43 -18.46 1.33
C SER A 159 16.71 -19.78 1.60
N GLY A 160 16.19 -20.42 0.54
CA GLY A 160 15.44 -21.68 0.64
C GLY A 160 13.99 -21.55 1.13
N VAL A 161 13.50 -20.33 1.38
CA VAL A 161 12.12 -20.09 1.81
C VAL A 161 11.25 -19.77 0.60
N HIS A 162 10.13 -20.47 0.47
CA HIS A 162 9.09 -20.15 -0.49
C HIS A 162 8.22 -18.99 0.01
N VAL A 163 7.75 -18.14 -0.90
CA VAL A 163 6.86 -17.02 -0.57
C VAL A 163 5.54 -17.57 -0.04
N THR A 164 5.23 -17.27 1.22
CA THR A 164 3.96 -17.66 1.86
C THR A 164 2.84 -16.67 1.52
N LYS A 165 1.59 -17.00 1.85
CA LYS A 165 0.46 -16.08 1.69
C LYS A 165 0.67 -14.76 2.46
N ASN A 166 1.10 -14.84 3.72
CA ASN A 166 1.35 -13.64 4.52
C ASN A 166 2.47 -12.80 3.90
N MET A 167 3.59 -13.41 3.51
CA MET A 167 4.66 -12.68 2.83
C MET A 167 4.20 -12.02 1.54
N MET A 168 3.32 -12.67 0.77
CA MET A 168 2.80 -12.10 -0.46
C MET A 168 1.86 -10.92 -0.19
N ALA A 169 1.00 -11.02 0.83
CA ALA A 169 0.14 -9.92 1.27
C ALA A 169 0.97 -8.71 1.73
N ASP A 170 1.89 -8.93 2.68
CA ASP A 170 2.75 -7.88 3.26
C ASP A 170 3.61 -7.22 2.15
N ALA A 171 4.15 -8.02 1.23
CA ALA A 171 4.91 -7.49 0.10
C ALA A 171 4.03 -6.73 -0.91
N PHE A 172 2.79 -7.16 -1.15
CA PHE A 172 1.87 -6.40 -2.01
C PHE A 172 1.58 -5.02 -1.40
N GLU A 173 1.27 -4.97 -0.10
CA GLU A 173 1.12 -3.71 0.64
C GLU A 173 2.37 -2.85 0.53
N ALA A 174 3.55 -3.44 0.78
CA ALA A 174 4.81 -2.72 0.71
C ALA A 174 5.11 -2.18 -0.69
N MET A 175 4.80 -2.91 -1.76
CA MET A 175 4.98 -2.43 -3.13
C MET A 175 4.07 -1.23 -3.42
N VAL A 176 2.82 -1.24 -2.94
CA VAL A 176 1.91 -0.09 -3.05
C VAL A 176 2.39 1.08 -2.18
N GLY A 177 2.89 0.82 -0.98
CA GLY A 177 3.50 1.83 -0.11
C GLY A 177 4.72 2.49 -0.76
N ALA A 178 5.54 1.72 -1.47
CA ALA A 178 6.67 2.25 -2.23
C ALA A 178 6.22 3.17 -3.37
N VAL A 179 5.16 2.81 -4.10
CA VAL A 179 4.57 3.66 -5.16
C VAL A 179 4.10 4.98 -4.57
N SER A 180 3.40 4.94 -3.44
CA SER A 180 2.92 6.14 -2.75
C SER A 180 4.05 7.11 -2.41
N LEU A 181 5.13 6.61 -1.79
CA LEU A 181 6.24 7.45 -1.36
C LEU A 181 7.12 7.94 -2.52
N ASP A 182 7.24 7.16 -3.60
CA ASP A 182 7.99 7.57 -4.81
C ASP A 182 7.22 8.60 -5.65
N ALA A 183 5.88 8.53 -5.64
CA ALA A 183 5.01 9.49 -6.31
C ALA A 183 5.04 10.87 -5.63
N GLY A 184 5.11 10.93 -4.29
CA GLY A 184 5.13 12.19 -3.55
C GLY A 184 3.74 12.82 -3.46
N GLU A 185 3.55 14.00 -4.04
CA GLU A 185 2.26 14.72 -4.02
C GLU A 185 1.17 13.96 -4.81
N ASP A 186 1.55 13.21 -5.84
CA ASP A 186 0.63 12.43 -6.70
C ASP A 186 0.35 11.01 -6.14
N ALA A 187 0.52 10.81 -4.83
CA ALA A 187 0.45 9.48 -4.22
C ALA A 187 -0.90 8.79 -4.41
N ILE A 188 -2.01 9.52 -4.31
CA ILE A 188 -3.36 8.96 -4.43
C ILE A 188 -3.61 8.51 -5.86
N GLU A 189 -3.26 9.34 -6.84
CA GLU A 189 -3.41 9.09 -8.26
C GLU A 189 -2.57 7.90 -8.72
N ALA A 190 -1.29 7.86 -8.30
CA ALA A 190 -0.39 6.75 -8.62
C ALA A 190 -0.88 5.43 -8.03
N VAL A 191 -1.29 5.43 -6.75
CA VAL A 191 -1.84 4.22 -6.11
C VAL A 191 -3.16 3.82 -6.76
N HIS A 192 -4.05 4.75 -7.07
CA HIS A 192 -5.28 4.43 -7.80
C HIS A 192 -4.97 3.74 -9.14
N GLY A 193 -3.99 4.25 -9.91
CA GLY A 193 -3.55 3.64 -11.16
C GLY A 193 -3.07 2.19 -10.97
N VAL A 194 -2.23 1.94 -9.96
CA VAL A 194 -1.76 0.59 -9.63
C VAL A 194 -2.91 -0.33 -9.19
N LEU A 195 -3.82 0.14 -8.35
CA LEU A 195 -4.97 -0.64 -7.91
C LEU A 195 -5.90 -0.99 -9.08
N GLU A 196 -6.18 -0.03 -9.98
CA GLU A 196 -6.95 -0.28 -11.21
C GLU A 196 -6.24 -1.33 -12.08
N ARG A 197 -4.93 -1.15 -12.33
CA ARG A 197 -4.12 -2.06 -13.16
C ARG A 197 -4.08 -3.49 -12.63
N THR A 198 -4.07 -3.65 -11.31
CA THR A 198 -4.04 -4.96 -10.64
C THR A 198 -5.42 -5.59 -10.50
N GLY A 199 -6.46 -4.98 -11.09
CA GLY A 199 -7.85 -5.41 -11.02
C GLY A 199 -8.44 -5.30 -9.61
N PHE A 200 -7.90 -4.42 -8.77
CA PHE A 200 -8.31 -4.25 -7.38
C PHE A 200 -9.78 -3.84 -7.26
N PHE A 201 -10.24 -2.98 -8.18
CA PHE A 201 -11.62 -2.51 -8.20
C PHE A 201 -12.59 -3.40 -8.98
N ASN A 202 -12.14 -4.56 -9.49
CA ASN A 202 -13.00 -5.55 -10.17
C ASN A 202 -13.84 -6.32 -9.14
N HIS A 203 -14.76 -5.60 -8.49
CA HIS A 203 -15.63 -6.10 -7.46
C HIS A 203 -17.07 -5.66 -7.75
N PRO A 204 -18.09 -6.55 -7.72
CA PRO A 204 -19.46 -6.22 -8.10
C PRO A 204 -20.04 -5.00 -7.37
N MET A 205 -19.59 -4.76 -6.15
CA MET A 205 -20.05 -3.64 -5.32
C MET A 205 -19.29 -2.33 -5.54
N LEU A 206 -18.28 -2.31 -6.42
CA LEU A 206 -17.52 -1.11 -6.83
C LEU A 206 -17.75 -0.74 -8.29
N VAL A 207 -18.43 -1.57 -9.07
CA VAL A 207 -18.81 -1.25 -10.46
C VAL A 207 -19.89 -0.17 -10.44
N ARG A 208 -19.62 0.96 -11.09
CA ARG A 208 -20.63 1.99 -11.32
C ARG A 208 -21.68 1.39 -12.25
N TRP A 209 -22.92 1.33 -11.80
CA TRP A 209 -24.03 1.02 -12.68
C TRP A 209 -24.29 2.22 -13.57
N ILE A 210 -23.63 2.25 -14.73
CA ILE A 210 -23.99 3.18 -15.80
C ILE A 210 -25.33 2.67 -16.30
N GLY A 211 -26.39 3.43 -16.05
CA GLY A 211 -27.70 3.13 -16.63
C GLY A 211 -27.52 3.07 -18.14
N VAL A 212 -27.82 1.92 -18.73
CA VAL A 212 -27.95 1.81 -20.18
C VAL A 212 -29.19 2.61 -20.55
N SER A 213 -29.02 3.90 -20.83
CA SER A 213 -29.91 4.61 -21.73
C SER A 213 -29.46 4.25 -23.14
N ASN A 214 -30.30 3.51 -23.86
CA ASN A 214 -30.19 3.31 -25.29
C ASN A 214 -30.07 4.66 -26.01
N CYS A 215 -28.86 5.08 -26.38
CA CYS A 215 -28.51 5.69 -27.66
C CYS A 215 -27.04 6.15 -27.63
N ASP A 216 -26.38 5.90 -28.75
CA ASP A 216 -25.12 6.46 -29.23
C ASP A 216 -23.81 5.71 -28.91
N ASN A 217 -23.27 5.14 -29.99
CA ASN A 217 -22.10 4.28 -30.09
C ASN A 217 -20.78 5.06 -30.05
N ASP A 218 -20.42 5.69 -28.93
CA ASP A 218 -19.13 6.40 -28.81
C ASP A 218 -18.41 6.18 -27.47
N ASP A 219 -18.43 4.95 -26.91
CA ASP A 219 -17.52 4.56 -25.82
C ASP A 219 -16.47 3.53 -26.30
N PRO A 220 -15.18 3.92 -26.44
CA PRO A 220 -14.12 3.00 -26.87
C PRO A 220 -13.76 1.93 -25.82
N PHE A 221 -14.33 1.95 -24.62
CA PHE A 221 -14.05 0.99 -23.54
C PHE A 221 -15.13 -0.08 -23.33
N ALA A 222 -16.25 -0.04 -24.07
CA ALA A 222 -17.37 -0.96 -23.87
C ALA A 222 -17.11 -2.43 -24.33
N SER A 223 -15.97 -2.74 -24.95
CA SER A 223 -15.75 -4.06 -25.58
C SER A 223 -15.28 -5.19 -24.66
N VAL A 224 -15.01 -4.95 -23.36
CA VAL A 224 -14.30 -5.95 -22.53
C VAL A 224 -15.14 -6.56 -21.39
N THR A 225 -16.36 -6.10 -21.12
CA THR A 225 -17.13 -6.56 -19.93
C THR A 225 -18.41 -7.35 -20.20
N SER A 226 -18.72 -7.71 -21.45
CA SER A 226 -19.91 -8.52 -21.73
C SER A 226 -19.60 -10.01 -21.75
N HIS A 227 -19.52 -10.67 -20.58
CA HIS A 227 -19.68 -12.13 -20.42
C HIS A 227 -20.05 -12.47 -18.96
N CYS A 228 -21.23 -12.04 -18.53
CA CYS A 228 -21.95 -12.61 -17.38
C CYS A 228 -23.45 -12.44 -17.63
N VAL A 229 -24.01 -13.25 -18.54
CA VAL A 229 -25.46 -13.42 -18.65
C VAL A 229 -25.86 -14.47 -17.63
N ALA A 230 -26.62 -14.06 -16.61
CA ALA A 230 -27.29 -14.98 -15.71
C ALA A 230 -28.43 -15.67 -16.47
N ILE A 231 -28.38 -17.00 -16.53
CA ILE A 231 -29.50 -17.84 -16.94
C ILE A 231 -30.55 -17.77 -15.82
N VAL A 232 -31.71 -17.20 -16.11
CA VAL A 232 -32.95 -17.45 -15.36
C VAL A 232 -33.97 -17.88 -16.40
N ASP A 233 -34.21 -19.18 -16.48
CA ASP A 233 -35.35 -19.74 -17.22
C ASP A 233 -36.41 -20.11 -16.17
N ASP A 234 -37.32 -19.16 -15.91
CA ASP A 234 -38.56 -19.39 -15.17
C ASP A 234 -39.58 -20.00 -16.14
N SER A 235 -39.57 -21.32 -16.26
CA SER A 235 -40.67 -22.03 -16.92
C SER A 235 -41.81 -22.23 -15.92
N HIS A 236 -42.78 -21.31 -15.86
CA HIS A 236 -44.17 -21.68 -15.54
C HIS A 236 -45.22 -20.65 -16.00
N VAL A 237 -46.14 -21.20 -16.82
CA VAL A 237 -47.56 -20.85 -17.01
C VAL A 237 -47.91 -19.79 -18.05
N THR A 238 -48.36 -20.27 -19.22
CA THR A 238 -49.75 -20.08 -19.70
C THR A 238 -50.15 -21.21 -20.67
N ASN A 239 -51.04 -22.11 -20.22
CA ASN A 239 -52.38 -22.32 -20.78
C ASN A 239 -53.22 -23.16 -19.81
#